data_AF-A0A7S2WS07-F1
#
_entry.id   AF-A0A7S2WS07-F1
#
_cell.length_a   1.000
_cell.length_b   1.000
_cell.length_c   1.000
_cell.angle_alpha   90.00
_cell.angle_beta   90.00
_cell.angle_gamma   90.00
#
_symmetry.space_group_name_H-M   'P 1'
#
loop_
_entity.id
_entity.type
_entity.pdbx_description
1 polymer ?
#
loop_
_entity_poly.entity_id
_entity_poly.type
_entity_poly.pdbx_seq_one_letter_code
_entity_poly.pdbx_strand_id
1 'polypeptide(L)'
;MKVSKVKDEIEQALGSGVSKLSFGDVGLTDELVAFLIEKLSKSPHASKVKSLVLQTNTIGDDGARCISKFLVDGKCKVTSLYINDNKITDAGCEHLGQALAQNKSLKRLYLTRNSIGDEGVLKLVNGLEKNELLCTLTLGGMAIGDMGVNSICELLLQPGCALTEIRLDGNKNITPEGMSQLASALKIRGGQVQLTVLGDKSSSGFHNTVKQAMSKDSEQAKKYMEAKKALGKIVVEEARAEAVRMQFALLQACKTSPKTLNDPAGEIFVAMQTLAHRESQRLEQLMATCTEKYQHLSIRWEKMLEIFKNEVQPCTQPPRQNIFPEICPDGCGDPEKQADYLEVLYGVASFAAPEFEQEMSTLIQRFNAASTPSDLGLDPERFPLRISSANMKGGKKAMFSGVSIKTRKRLQEKMSHDYVSQVPPIASHVVDLVRCQVVLDDPYALSIFFLLLDQTFTIQRVKNFFIEDATQKRAYKYVLLNLLYDNKMVCEVQLALQDLTLIKEELHMFYQIERANQPKHVIKKFLFKPHTEKVPTVQKKLSAAQNTDRTINGVTK
;
A
#
# COMPACT_ATOMS: atom_id res chain seq x y z
N MET A 1 18.40 43.48 -10.21
CA MET A 1 17.84 44.84 -10.39
C MET A 1 17.46 45.43 -9.02
N LYS A 2 17.20 46.75 -8.86
CA LYS A 2 16.63 47.26 -7.59
C LYS A 2 15.18 46.76 -7.45
N VAL A 3 14.81 46.30 -6.24
CA VAL A 3 13.49 45.68 -5.95
C VAL A 3 12.32 46.60 -6.36
N SER A 4 12.43 47.91 -6.13
CA SER A 4 11.42 48.89 -6.54
C SER A 4 11.13 48.84 -8.05
N LYS A 5 12.18 48.89 -8.89
CA LYS A 5 12.04 48.86 -10.36
C LYS A 5 11.34 47.58 -10.86
N VAL A 6 11.55 46.44 -10.19
CA VAL A 6 10.82 45.20 -10.52
C VAL A 6 9.34 45.33 -10.17
N LYS A 7 9.00 45.93 -9.01
CA LYS A 7 7.60 46.18 -8.61
C LYS A 7 6.91 47.17 -9.57
N ASP A 8 7.60 48.22 -10.01
CA ASP A 8 7.09 49.19 -10.98
C ASP A 8 6.80 48.52 -12.36
N GLU A 9 7.71 47.70 -12.86
CA GLU A 9 7.54 46.93 -14.10
C GLU A 9 6.38 45.91 -14.00
N ILE A 10 6.18 45.29 -12.82
CA ILE A 10 5.04 44.42 -12.54
C ILE A 10 3.71 45.18 -12.67
N GLU A 11 3.59 46.35 -12.04
CA GLU A 11 2.36 47.14 -12.07
C GLU A 11 2.05 47.68 -13.47
N GLN A 12 3.07 48.18 -14.18
CA GLN A 12 2.93 48.64 -15.57
C GLN A 12 2.45 47.52 -16.49
N ALA A 13 3.03 46.32 -16.41
CA ALA A 13 2.64 45.20 -17.25
C ALA A 13 1.19 44.74 -16.95
N LEU A 14 0.77 44.73 -15.69
CA LEU A 14 -0.59 44.34 -15.30
C LEU A 14 -1.68 45.32 -15.77
N GLY A 15 -1.34 46.61 -15.93
CA GLY A 15 -2.23 47.62 -16.53
C GLY A 15 -2.45 47.44 -18.04
N SER A 16 -1.51 46.82 -18.76
CA SER A 16 -1.56 46.68 -20.23
C SER A 16 -2.52 45.60 -20.76
N GLY A 17 -3.01 44.70 -19.89
CA GLY A 17 -3.99 43.68 -20.26
C GLY A 17 -3.51 42.56 -21.20
N VAL A 18 -2.20 42.31 -21.23
CA VAL A 18 -1.54 41.33 -22.10
C VAL A 18 -1.95 39.87 -21.86
N SER A 19 -1.85 39.05 -22.92
CA SER A 19 -2.08 37.60 -22.86
C SER A 19 -0.85 36.79 -22.41
N LYS A 20 0.35 37.36 -22.55
CA LYS A 20 1.62 36.80 -22.05
C LYS A 20 2.24 37.79 -21.10
N LEU A 21 2.41 37.39 -19.84
CA LEU A 21 3.08 38.16 -18.80
C LEU A 21 4.46 37.53 -18.55
N SER A 22 5.53 38.33 -18.61
CA SER A 22 6.90 37.81 -18.70
C SER A 22 7.87 38.58 -17.81
N PHE A 23 8.42 37.89 -16.83
CA PHE A 23 9.42 38.35 -15.86
C PHE A 23 10.52 37.28 -15.70
N GLY A 24 11.01 36.76 -16.83
CA GLY A 24 12.17 35.87 -16.82
C GLY A 24 13.47 36.68 -16.72
N ASP A 25 14.45 36.18 -15.96
CA ASP A 25 15.76 36.82 -15.75
C ASP A 25 15.70 38.28 -15.25
N VAL A 26 14.82 38.56 -14.28
CA VAL A 26 14.74 39.87 -13.61
C VAL A 26 15.17 39.84 -12.14
N GLY A 27 15.47 38.64 -11.62
CA GLY A 27 15.84 38.41 -10.21
C GLY A 27 14.65 38.34 -9.27
N LEU A 28 13.55 37.70 -9.68
CA LEU A 28 12.41 37.44 -8.79
C LEU A 28 12.83 36.53 -7.63
N THR A 29 12.54 37.00 -6.42
CA THR A 29 12.53 36.23 -5.17
C THR A 29 11.11 35.82 -4.83
N ASP A 30 10.93 34.96 -3.82
CA ASP A 30 9.61 34.53 -3.35
C ASP A 30 8.72 35.70 -2.88
N GLU A 31 9.31 36.75 -2.27
CA GLU A 31 8.60 37.98 -1.93
C GLU A 31 8.06 38.71 -3.18
N LEU A 32 8.89 38.81 -4.22
CA LEU A 32 8.50 39.46 -5.48
C LEU A 32 7.46 38.64 -6.26
N VAL A 33 7.53 37.31 -6.19
CA VAL A 33 6.47 36.42 -6.71
C VAL A 33 5.18 36.60 -5.93
N ALA A 34 5.24 36.67 -4.59
CA ALA A 34 4.05 36.93 -3.77
C ALA A 34 3.38 38.26 -4.14
N PHE A 35 4.17 39.33 -4.30
CA PHE A 35 3.70 40.64 -4.76
C PHE A 35 3.09 40.60 -6.17
N LEU A 36 3.77 39.95 -7.13
CA LEU A 36 3.26 39.74 -8.49
C LEU A 36 1.90 39.02 -8.48
N ILE A 37 1.80 37.93 -7.74
CA ILE A 37 0.57 37.13 -7.65
C ILE A 37 -0.55 37.92 -6.98
N GLU A 38 -0.27 38.65 -5.89
CA GLU A 38 -1.26 39.50 -5.21
C GLU A 38 -1.85 40.55 -6.17
N LYS A 39 -0.98 41.24 -6.92
CA LYS A 39 -1.38 42.26 -7.90
C LYS A 39 -2.12 41.63 -9.08
N LEU A 40 -1.68 40.46 -9.55
CA LEU A 40 -2.33 39.73 -10.63
C LEU A 40 -3.75 39.25 -10.26
N SER A 41 -3.96 38.64 -9.09
CA SER A 41 -5.32 38.24 -8.62
C SER A 41 -6.28 39.42 -8.42
N LYS A 42 -5.75 40.61 -8.12
CA LYS A 42 -6.53 41.85 -7.99
C LYS A 42 -6.79 42.54 -9.33
N SER A 43 -5.97 42.32 -10.35
CA SER A 43 -6.10 42.98 -11.66
C SER A 43 -7.40 42.58 -12.39
N PRO A 44 -8.13 43.54 -13.00
CA PRO A 44 -9.26 43.24 -13.88
C PRO A 44 -8.84 42.51 -15.17
N HIS A 45 -7.54 42.35 -15.42
CA HIS A 45 -7.01 41.68 -16.61
C HIS A 45 -6.42 40.28 -16.32
N ALA A 46 -6.53 39.79 -15.08
CA ALA A 46 -6.04 38.45 -14.68
C ALA A 46 -6.50 37.32 -15.63
N SER A 47 -7.75 37.38 -16.07
CA SER A 47 -8.37 36.40 -16.97
C SER A 47 -7.86 36.44 -18.42
N LYS A 48 -7.21 37.54 -18.83
CA LYS A 48 -6.55 37.68 -20.14
C LYS A 48 -5.22 36.94 -20.19
N VAL A 49 -4.48 36.87 -19.07
CA VAL A 49 -3.18 36.21 -18.99
C VAL A 49 -3.33 34.70 -19.22
N LYS A 50 -2.78 34.21 -20.34
CA LYS A 50 -2.72 32.80 -20.72
C LYS A 50 -1.33 32.19 -20.54
N SER A 51 -0.28 33.00 -20.60
CA SER A 51 1.10 32.56 -20.42
C SER A 51 1.77 33.38 -19.32
N LEU A 52 2.32 32.72 -18.30
CA LEU A 52 3.08 33.33 -17.23
C LEU A 52 4.52 32.81 -17.27
N VAL A 53 5.48 33.71 -17.55
CA VAL A 53 6.90 33.37 -17.72
C VAL A 53 7.70 33.95 -16.56
N LEU A 54 8.28 33.08 -15.73
CA LEU A 54 9.03 33.39 -14.51
C LEU A 54 10.37 32.62 -14.45
N GLN A 55 10.82 32.11 -15.59
CA GLN A 55 12.04 31.31 -15.72
C GLN A 55 13.33 32.10 -15.42
N THR A 56 14.41 31.42 -15.06
CA THR A 56 15.72 32.04 -14.78
C THR A 56 15.61 33.08 -13.65
N ASN A 57 15.21 32.63 -12.46
CA ASN A 57 15.03 33.51 -11.30
C ASN A 57 15.50 32.79 -10.01
N THR A 58 15.13 33.32 -8.85
CA THR A 58 15.49 32.76 -7.53
C THR A 58 14.27 32.26 -6.76
N ILE A 59 13.24 31.79 -7.47
CA ILE A 59 11.97 31.32 -6.89
C ILE A 59 12.21 29.97 -6.21
N GLY A 60 11.93 29.91 -4.91
CA GLY A 60 11.97 28.70 -4.09
C GLY A 60 10.56 28.16 -3.80
N ASP A 61 10.47 27.33 -2.76
CA ASP A 61 9.25 26.61 -2.42
C ASP A 61 8.11 27.52 -1.92
N ASP A 62 8.44 28.63 -1.26
CA ASP A 62 7.48 29.64 -0.81
C ASP A 62 6.89 30.42 -1.99
N GLY A 63 7.69 30.69 -3.03
CA GLY A 63 7.23 31.26 -4.29
C GLY A 63 6.39 30.27 -5.10
N ALA A 64 6.79 28.99 -5.14
CA ALA A 64 5.99 27.92 -5.72
C ALA A 64 4.63 27.77 -5.01
N ARG A 65 4.58 27.92 -3.68
CA ARG A 65 3.33 27.97 -2.89
C ARG A 65 2.44 29.15 -3.28
N CYS A 66 3.01 30.34 -3.47
CA CYS A 66 2.27 31.52 -3.93
C CYS A 66 1.67 31.32 -5.33
N ILE A 67 2.46 30.78 -6.27
CA ILE A 67 1.98 30.43 -7.62
C ILE A 67 0.88 29.36 -7.55
N SER A 68 1.04 28.35 -6.70
CA SER A 68 0.06 27.27 -6.51
C SER A 68 -1.30 27.79 -6.02
N LYS A 69 -1.32 28.75 -5.10
CA LYS A 69 -2.55 29.45 -4.67
C LYS A 69 -3.22 30.19 -5.82
N PHE A 70 -2.45 30.80 -6.73
CA PHE A 70 -3.00 31.47 -7.90
C PHE A 70 -3.55 30.49 -8.95
N LEU A 71 -2.91 29.33 -9.14
CA LEU A 71 -3.39 28.31 -10.09
C LEU A 71 -4.78 27.76 -9.72
N VAL A 72 -5.21 27.84 -8.46
CA VAL A 72 -6.56 27.45 -8.02
C VAL A 72 -7.54 28.63 -7.88
N ASP A 73 -7.11 29.87 -8.13
CA ASP A 73 -8.00 31.04 -8.21
C ASP A 73 -8.93 30.90 -9.43
N GLY A 74 -10.24 31.04 -9.23
CA GLY A 74 -11.24 30.95 -10.31
C GLY A 74 -11.04 31.97 -11.45
N LYS A 75 -10.34 33.08 -11.18
CA LYS A 75 -9.93 34.07 -12.20
C LYS A 75 -8.75 33.61 -13.05
N CYS A 76 -7.93 32.66 -12.57
CA CYS A 76 -6.73 32.21 -13.25
C CYS A 76 -7.07 31.45 -14.54
N LYS A 77 -6.65 31.99 -15.68
CA LYS A 77 -6.78 31.38 -17.01
C LYS A 77 -5.42 31.09 -17.66
N VAL A 78 -4.38 30.97 -16.86
CA VAL A 78 -3.03 30.60 -17.32
C VAL A 78 -3.07 29.17 -17.86
N THR A 79 -2.71 29.01 -19.13
CA THR A 79 -2.59 27.73 -19.84
C THR A 79 -1.14 27.29 -19.99
N SER A 80 -0.17 28.18 -19.72
CA SER A 80 1.27 27.86 -19.75
C SER A 80 2.02 28.60 -18.64
N LEU A 81 2.74 27.84 -17.82
CA LEU A 81 3.56 28.33 -16.72
C LEU A 81 5.02 27.92 -16.94
N TYR A 82 5.90 28.90 -17.06
CA TYR A 82 7.34 28.68 -17.22
C TYR A 82 8.05 29.09 -15.94
N ILE A 83 8.54 28.10 -15.19
CA ILE A 83 9.28 28.26 -13.91
C ILE A 83 10.59 27.45 -13.94
N ASN A 84 11.13 27.22 -15.14
CA ASN A 84 12.46 26.65 -15.35
C ASN A 84 13.55 27.49 -14.68
N ASP A 85 14.72 26.92 -14.43
CA ASP A 85 15.91 27.64 -13.98
C ASP A 85 15.63 28.47 -12.71
N ASN A 86 15.15 27.78 -11.67
CA ASN A 86 14.77 28.32 -10.38
C ASN A 86 15.26 27.40 -9.25
N LYS A 87 14.83 27.63 -8.01
CA LYS A 87 15.27 26.92 -6.79
C LYS A 87 14.15 26.10 -6.13
N ILE A 88 13.15 25.68 -6.90
CA ILE A 88 12.03 24.86 -6.41
C ILE A 88 12.55 23.45 -6.10
N THR A 89 12.10 22.88 -4.99
CA THR A 89 12.48 21.55 -4.50
C THR A 89 11.27 20.61 -4.46
N ASP A 90 11.49 19.40 -3.92
CA ASP A 90 10.43 18.43 -3.62
C ASP A 90 9.37 18.98 -2.64
N ALA A 91 9.67 20.02 -1.85
CA ALA A 91 8.67 20.69 -1.01
C ALA A 91 7.73 21.57 -1.84
N GLY A 92 8.23 22.40 -2.75
CA GLY A 92 7.42 23.22 -3.65
C GLY A 92 6.58 22.37 -4.62
N CYS A 93 7.07 21.19 -4.99
CA CYS A 93 6.32 20.20 -5.77
C CYS A 93 5.04 19.70 -5.06
N GLU A 94 5.01 19.69 -3.72
CA GLU A 94 3.80 19.32 -2.97
C GLU A 94 2.67 20.33 -3.21
N HIS A 95 2.99 21.63 -3.17
CA HIS A 95 2.04 22.69 -3.45
C HIS A 95 1.61 22.70 -4.92
N LEU A 96 2.54 22.49 -5.85
CA LEU A 96 2.24 22.42 -7.28
C LEU A 96 1.33 21.22 -7.59
N GLY A 97 1.60 20.04 -7.02
CA GLY A 97 0.75 18.85 -7.17
C GLY A 97 -0.67 19.07 -6.61
N GLN A 98 -0.79 19.64 -5.40
CA GLN A 98 -2.09 19.99 -4.80
C GLN A 98 -2.89 21.00 -5.66
N ALA A 99 -2.21 21.94 -6.32
CA ALA A 99 -2.84 22.88 -7.25
C ALA A 99 -3.22 22.23 -8.58
N LEU A 100 -2.36 21.37 -9.14
CA LEU A 100 -2.63 20.64 -10.39
C LEU A 100 -3.88 19.76 -10.29
N ALA A 101 -4.13 19.11 -9.16
CA ALA A 101 -5.33 18.29 -8.94
C ALA A 101 -6.66 19.10 -9.02
N GLN A 102 -6.60 20.41 -8.77
CA GLN A 102 -7.76 21.30 -8.73
C GLN A 102 -7.85 22.23 -9.94
N ASN A 103 -6.71 22.60 -10.51
CA ASN A 103 -6.64 23.54 -11.63
C ASN A 103 -7.34 22.98 -12.88
N LYS A 104 -8.14 23.84 -13.53
CA LYS A 104 -8.92 23.52 -14.73
C LYS A 104 -8.52 24.39 -15.95
N SER A 105 -7.27 24.82 -16.05
CA SER A 105 -6.81 25.75 -17.09
C SER A 105 -5.39 25.52 -17.61
N LEU A 106 -4.47 25.08 -16.77
CA LEU A 106 -3.06 24.87 -17.09
C LEU A 106 -2.89 23.65 -18.00
N LYS A 107 -2.26 23.87 -19.17
CA LYS A 107 -1.98 22.81 -20.14
C LYS A 107 -0.50 22.48 -20.24
N ARG A 108 0.39 23.42 -19.88
CA ARG A 108 1.84 23.25 -20.02
C ARG A 108 2.56 23.79 -18.79
N LEU A 109 3.37 22.95 -18.17
CA LEU A 109 4.17 23.25 -16.99
C LEU A 109 5.64 22.96 -17.28
N TYR A 110 6.46 24.00 -17.24
CA TYR A 110 7.89 23.89 -17.51
C TYR A 110 8.69 24.12 -16.23
N LEU A 111 9.32 23.07 -15.72
CA LEU A 111 10.06 23.03 -14.44
C LEU A 111 11.57 22.74 -14.61
N THR A 112 12.04 22.51 -15.83
CA THR A 112 13.45 22.21 -16.22
C THR A 112 14.49 22.96 -15.37
N ARG A 113 15.57 22.30 -14.93
CA ARG A 113 16.66 22.89 -14.12
C ARG A 113 16.17 23.53 -12.81
N ASN A 114 15.37 22.78 -12.06
CA ASN A 114 15.08 23.02 -10.63
C ASN A 114 15.65 21.85 -9.79
N SER A 115 15.66 21.99 -8.46
CA SER A 115 16.23 21.02 -7.51
C SER A 115 15.23 19.92 -7.13
N ILE A 116 14.62 19.28 -8.12
CA ILE A 116 13.56 18.27 -7.95
C ILE A 116 14.15 16.86 -8.09
N GLY A 117 13.78 15.97 -7.19
CA GLY A 117 14.11 14.55 -7.20
C GLY A 117 12.87 13.67 -7.34
N ASP A 118 13.04 12.37 -7.05
CA ASP A 118 11.98 11.37 -7.20
C ASP A 118 10.75 11.66 -6.32
N GLU A 119 10.95 12.23 -5.12
CA GLU A 119 9.84 12.59 -4.22
C GLU A 119 9.00 13.75 -4.79
N GLY A 120 9.63 14.76 -5.38
CA GLY A 120 8.94 15.87 -6.04
C GLY A 120 8.20 15.43 -7.29
N VAL A 121 8.79 14.52 -8.09
CA VAL A 121 8.08 13.90 -9.23
C VAL A 121 6.85 13.14 -8.75
N LEU A 122 6.95 12.32 -7.70
CA LEU A 122 5.81 11.61 -7.11
C LEU A 122 4.71 12.59 -6.66
N LYS A 123 5.08 13.70 -6.00
CA LYS A 123 4.14 14.75 -5.59
C LYS A 123 3.43 15.43 -6.76
N LEU A 124 4.14 15.70 -7.86
CA LEU A 124 3.55 16.22 -9.10
C LEU A 124 2.62 15.17 -9.75
N VAL A 125 3.06 13.92 -9.85
CA VAL A 125 2.29 12.79 -10.40
C VAL A 125 0.96 12.63 -9.67
N ASN A 126 0.95 12.57 -8.34
CA ASN A 126 -0.27 12.49 -7.52
C ASN A 126 -1.27 13.64 -7.78
N GLY A 127 -0.77 14.80 -8.22
CA GLY A 127 -1.60 15.93 -8.66
C GLY A 127 -2.19 15.74 -10.06
N LEU A 128 -1.45 15.05 -10.92
CA LEU A 128 -1.77 14.84 -12.33
C LEU A 128 -2.70 13.66 -12.61
N GLU A 129 -2.82 12.69 -11.69
CA GLU A 129 -3.81 11.59 -11.77
C GLU A 129 -5.25 12.10 -11.95
N LYS A 130 -5.53 13.33 -11.50
CA LYS A 130 -6.84 14.01 -11.58
C LYS A 130 -6.85 15.17 -12.58
N ASN A 131 -5.76 15.36 -13.33
CA ASN A 131 -5.60 16.47 -14.26
C ASN A 131 -5.68 15.99 -15.71
N GLU A 132 -6.89 16.11 -16.26
CA GLU A 132 -7.21 15.76 -17.65
C GLU A 132 -6.84 16.86 -18.66
N LEU A 133 -5.98 17.83 -18.29
CA LEU A 133 -5.69 19.03 -19.11
C LEU A 133 -4.20 19.31 -19.34
N LEU A 134 -3.32 18.91 -18.42
CA LEU A 134 -1.88 19.12 -18.55
C LEU A 134 -1.34 18.18 -19.63
N CYS A 135 -1.02 18.76 -20.79
CA CYS A 135 -0.48 18.05 -21.93
C CYS A 135 1.06 18.10 -21.97
N THR A 136 1.72 19.14 -21.44
CA THR A 136 3.19 19.22 -21.40
C THR A 136 3.71 19.33 -19.96
N LEU A 137 4.66 18.48 -19.61
CA LEU A 137 5.46 18.55 -18.38
C LEU A 137 6.95 18.45 -18.71
N THR A 138 7.75 19.44 -18.35
CA THR A 138 9.22 19.38 -18.53
C THR A 138 9.96 19.34 -17.21
N LEU A 139 10.79 18.30 -17.05
CA LEU A 139 11.53 17.92 -15.85
C LEU A 139 13.00 17.65 -16.17
N GLY A 140 13.55 18.25 -17.23
CA GLY A 140 14.93 18.03 -17.65
C GLY A 140 15.96 18.69 -16.72
N GLY A 141 17.17 18.13 -16.65
CA GLY A 141 18.32 18.69 -15.95
C GLY A 141 18.16 18.74 -14.43
N MET A 142 17.59 17.70 -13.82
CA MET A 142 17.33 17.59 -12.37
C MET A 142 18.04 16.36 -11.77
N ALA A 143 17.65 15.97 -10.55
CA ALA A 143 18.21 14.81 -9.83
C ALA A 143 17.33 13.55 -9.92
N ILE A 144 16.39 13.51 -10.86
CA ILE A 144 15.41 12.41 -11.03
C ILE A 144 16.13 11.13 -11.43
N GLY A 145 15.79 10.03 -10.74
CA GLY A 145 16.21 8.68 -11.05
C GLY A 145 15.03 7.78 -11.40
N ASP A 146 15.29 6.47 -11.31
CA ASP A 146 14.31 5.47 -11.76
C ASP A 146 12.98 5.52 -10.99
N MET A 147 12.95 5.90 -9.71
CA MET A 147 11.69 5.95 -8.94
C MET A 147 10.76 7.09 -9.41
N GLY A 148 11.31 8.24 -9.79
CA GLY A 148 10.55 9.31 -10.43
C GLY A 148 10.06 8.89 -11.83
N VAL A 149 10.90 8.19 -12.60
CA VAL A 149 10.50 7.63 -13.89
C VAL A 149 9.39 6.58 -13.73
N ASN A 150 9.44 5.71 -12.72
CA ASN A 150 8.38 4.73 -12.43
C ASN A 150 7.06 5.43 -12.12
N SER A 151 7.09 6.50 -11.31
CA SER A 151 5.92 7.32 -11.01
C SER A 151 5.32 7.94 -12.28
N ILE A 152 6.17 8.39 -13.21
CA ILE A 152 5.74 8.84 -14.54
C ILE A 152 5.18 7.69 -15.37
N CYS A 153 5.78 6.49 -15.35
CA CYS A 153 5.27 5.32 -16.07
C CYS A 153 3.88 4.91 -15.58
N GLU A 154 3.64 4.92 -14.27
CA GLU A 154 2.32 4.69 -13.69
C GLU A 154 1.34 5.79 -14.15
N LEU A 155 1.68 7.07 -14.07
CA LEU A 155 0.85 8.17 -14.59
C LEU A 155 0.56 8.06 -16.10
N LEU A 156 1.53 7.64 -16.90
CA LEU A 156 1.36 7.40 -18.34
C LEU A 156 0.34 6.27 -18.58
N LEU A 157 0.47 5.17 -17.85
CA LEU A 157 -0.43 4.03 -17.96
C LEU A 157 -1.85 4.31 -17.39
N GLN A 158 -2.07 5.43 -16.70
CA GLN A 158 -3.39 5.77 -16.17
C GLN A 158 -4.38 6.16 -17.28
N PRO A 159 -5.58 5.55 -17.30
CA PRO A 159 -6.64 5.97 -18.20
C PRO A 159 -7.06 7.42 -17.91
N GLY A 160 -7.26 8.22 -18.96
CA GLY A 160 -7.55 9.67 -18.83
C GLY A 160 -6.34 10.57 -18.61
N CYS A 161 -5.12 10.04 -18.49
CA CYS A 161 -3.90 10.86 -18.47
C CYS A 161 -3.83 11.73 -19.74
N ALA A 162 -3.70 13.05 -19.56
CA ALA A 162 -3.70 14.02 -20.65
C ALA A 162 -2.30 14.42 -21.14
N LEU A 163 -1.23 13.95 -20.49
CA LEU A 163 0.15 14.29 -20.87
C LEU A 163 0.43 13.78 -22.28
N THR A 164 0.68 14.69 -23.22
CA THR A 164 1.11 14.39 -24.59
C THR A 164 2.58 14.74 -24.81
N GLU A 165 3.26 15.40 -23.87
CA GLU A 165 4.68 15.74 -23.94
C GLU A 165 5.29 15.63 -22.54
N ILE A 166 6.29 14.76 -22.41
CA ILE A 166 7.15 14.68 -21.23
C ILE A 166 8.60 14.85 -21.70
N ARG A 167 9.35 15.68 -20.98
CA ARG A 167 10.77 15.95 -21.22
C ARG A 167 11.57 15.66 -19.95
N LEU A 168 12.53 14.73 -20.04
CA LEU A 168 13.38 14.23 -18.93
C LEU A 168 14.88 14.28 -19.28
N ASP A 169 15.28 15.01 -20.32
CA ASP A 169 16.67 15.12 -20.77
C ASP A 169 17.60 15.65 -19.66
N GLY A 170 18.85 15.21 -19.63
CA GLY A 170 19.84 15.69 -18.66
C GLY A 170 19.67 15.21 -17.21
N ASN A 171 18.67 14.37 -16.90
CA ASN A 171 18.59 13.66 -15.60
C ASN A 171 19.59 12.49 -15.57
N LYS A 172 20.70 12.67 -14.85
CA LYS A 172 21.83 11.72 -14.87
C LYS A 172 21.60 10.45 -14.06
N ASN A 173 20.57 10.40 -13.21
CA ASN A 173 20.29 9.27 -12.33
C ASN A 173 19.30 8.27 -12.93
N ILE A 174 18.74 8.54 -14.12
CA ILE A 174 17.89 7.60 -14.84
C ILE A 174 18.78 6.53 -15.47
N THR A 175 18.55 5.27 -15.13
CA THR A 175 19.32 4.14 -15.64
C THR A 175 18.72 3.60 -16.95
N PRO A 176 19.45 2.72 -17.69
CA PRO A 176 18.86 1.99 -18.80
C PRO A 176 17.60 1.18 -18.41
N GLU A 177 17.47 0.76 -17.15
CA GLU A 177 16.30 0.02 -16.65
C GLU A 177 15.07 0.94 -16.57
N GLY A 178 15.20 2.14 -15.98
CA GLY A 178 14.15 3.16 -15.97
C GLY A 178 13.75 3.62 -17.37
N MET A 179 14.73 3.79 -18.27
CA MET A 179 14.47 4.09 -19.69
C MET A 179 13.69 2.98 -20.40
N SER A 180 14.01 1.71 -20.13
CA SER A 180 13.29 0.57 -20.71
C SER A 180 11.84 0.51 -20.21
N GLN A 181 11.60 0.81 -18.94
CA GLN A 181 10.24 0.83 -18.36
C GLN A 181 9.40 1.97 -18.94
N LEU A 182 10.02 3.15 -19.14
CA LEU A 182 9.38 4.27 -19.83
C LEU A 182 9.03 3.92 -21.29
N ALA A 183 9.91 3.23 -22.00
CA ALA A 183 9.64 2.75 -23.36
C ALA A 183 8.47 1.75 -23.40
N SER A 184 8.41 0.78 -22.48
CA SER A 184 7.29 -0.17 -22.37
C SER A 184 5.98 0.54 -22.04
N ALA A 185 5.98 1.44 -21.05
CA ALA A 185 4.80 2.22 -20.68
C ALA A 185 4.25 3.04 -21.85
N LEU A 186 5.13 3.65 -22.66
CA LEU A 186 4.73 4.43 -23.83
C LEU A 186 4.28 3.57 -25.02
N LYS A 187 4.87 2.38 -25.21
CA LYS A 187 4.41 1.39 -26.19
C LYS A 187 2.97 0.98 -25.89
N ILE A 188 2.67 0.65 -24.62
CA ILE A 188 1.34 0.27 -24.15
C ILE A 188 0.36 1.44 -24.21
N ARG A 189 0.80 2.65 -23.84
CA ARG A 189 -0.03 3.87 -23.83
C ARG A 189 -0.54 4.29 -25.21
N GLY A 190 -0.04 3.70 -26.30
CA GLY A 190 -0.63 3.95 -27.59
C GLY A 190 -0.40 5.39 -28.11
N GLY A 191 0.79 5.96 -27.85
CA GLY A 191 1.38 6.92 -28.78
C GLY A 191 0.77 8.30 -28.95
N GLN A 192 -0.18 8.66 -28.11
CA GLN A 192 -0.68 10.03 -28.01
C GLN A 192 0.29 10.92 -27.21
N VAL A 193 1.51 10.45 -26.96
CA VAL A 193 2.60 11.14 -26.26
C VAL A 193 3.80 11.32 -27.18
N GLN A 194 4.06 12.57 -27.56
CA GLN A 194 5.36 13.04 -28.03
C GLN A 194 6.34 13.09 -26.84
N LEU A 195 6.90 11.93 -26.49
CA LEU A 195 8.01 11.88 -25.56
C LEU A 195 9.22 12.61 -26.17
N THR A 196 9.64 13.73 -25.58
CA THR A 196 10.94 14.34 -25.89
C THR A 196 11.96 13.91 -24.84
N VAL A 197 12.34 12.63 -24.89
CA VAL A 197 13.54 12.10 -24.21
C VAL A 197 14.60 11.80 -25.26
N LEU A 198 14.94 12.85 -26.01
CA LEU A 198 16.03 12.85 -26.98
C LEU A 198 16.77 14.19 -26.88
N GLY A 199 17.73 14.23 -25.95
CA GLY A 199 19.01 14.84 -26.30
C GLY A 199 19.69 13.89 -27.31
N ASP A 200 19.92 14.39 -28.52
CA ASP A 200 20.70 13.76 -29.60
C ASP A 200 20.11 12.55 -30.37
N LYS A 201 19.25 12.89 -31.34
CA LYS A 201 19.31 12.45 -32.76
C LYS A 201 19.18 10.96 -33.18
N SER A 202 19.03 9.96 -32.30
CA SER A 202 18.94 8.55 -32.72
C SER A 202 17.70 7.76 -32.24
N SER A 203 16.55 7.89 -32.92
CA SER A 203 15.49 6.83 -32.98
C SER A 203 14.26 7.23 -33.82
N SER A 204 14.29 6.97 -35.13
CA SER A 204 13.16 7.25 -36.04
C SER A 204 12.05 6.19 -36.06
N GLY A 205 12.29 4.97 -35.56
CA GLY A 205 11.34 3.85 -35.66
C GLY A 205 10.13 3.91 -34.71
N PHE A 206 10.20 4.69 -33.64
CA PHE A 206 9.24 4.64 -32.53
C PHE A 206 7.85 5.25 -32.83
N HIS A 207 7.75 6.09 -33.86
CA HIS A 207 6.55 6.90 -34.13
C HIS A 207 5.36 6.13 -34.73
N ASN A 208 5.58 4.97 -35.36
CA ASN A 208 4.56 4.28 -36.17
C ASN A 208 3.67 3.31 -35.38
N THR A 209 4.26 2.51 -34.49
CA THR A 209 3.60 1.41 -33.75
C THR A 209 2.45 1.87 -32.85
N VAL A 210 2.41 3.17 -32.60
CA VAL A 210 2.13 3.65 -31.27
C VAL A 210 0.76 4.35 -31.28
N LYS A 211 0.27 4.95 -32.38
CA LYS A 211 -1.10 5.51 -32.57
C LYS A 211 -2.38 4.71 -32.16
N GLN A 212 -2.34 3.44 -31.73
CA GLN A 212 -3.49 2.52 -31.84
C GLN A 212 -4.42 2.29 -30.62
N ALA A 213 -4.19 2.80 -29.39
CA ALA A 213 -5.02 2.41 -28.22
C ALA A 213 -5.12 3.43 -27.06
N MET A 214 -6.32 3.83 -26.56
CA MET A 214 -6.57 4.62 -25.31
C MET A 214 -8.03 4.65 -24.76
N SER A 215 -8.23 4.82 -23.42
CA SER A 215 -9.54 5.09 -22.73
C SER A 215 -9.52 5.80 -21.31
N LYS A 216 -10.36 5.40 -20.31
CA LYS A 216 -10.82 6.11 -19.05
C LYS A 216 -10.96 5.16 -17.81
N ASP A 217 -11.15 5.53 -16.51
CA ASP A 217 -11.54 6.79 -15.79
C ASP A 217 -11.02 6.92 -14.30
N SER A 218 -11.44 7.93 -13.48
CA SER A 218 -10.59 8.52 -12.38
C SER A 218 -11.05 8.77 -10.88
N GLU A 219 -12.11 8.20 -10.28
CA GLU A 219 -12.53 8.56 -8.86
C GLU A 219 -11.54 8.16 -7.72
N GLN A 220 -10.44 7.53 -8.11
CA GLN A 220 -9.75 6.51 -7.34
C GLN A 220 -8.72 7.09 -6.34
N ALA A 221 -7.94 8.08 -6.76
CA ALA A 221 -6.79 8.62 -6.04
C ALA A 221 -7.11 9.46 -4.78
N LYS A 222 -8.38 9.73 -4.46
CA LYS A 222 -8.74 10.51 -3.24
C LYS A 222 -8.61 9.67 -1.97
N LYS A 223 -9.13 8.43 -1.99
CA LYS A 223 -9.15 7.53 -0.83
C LYS A 223 -7.76 6.99 -0.45
N TYR A 224 -6.84 6.88 -1.41
CA TYR A 224 -5.47 6.40 -1.19
C TYR A 224 -4.70 7.23 -0.14
N MET A 225 -4.75 8.56 -0.22
CA MET A 225 -4.02 9.46 0.69
C MET A 225 -4.58 9.44 2.11
N GLU A 226 -5.90 9.31 2.25
CA GLU A 226 -6.57 9.19 3.55
C GLU A 226 -6.20 7.87 4.24
N ALA A 227 -6.21 6.76 3.49
CA ALA A 227 -5.83 5.44 3.98
C ALA A 227 -4.34 5.33 4.35
N LYS A 228 -3.42 5.90 3.55
CA LYS A 228 -1.97 5.93 3.85
C LYS A 228 -1.68 6.70 5.16
N LYS A 229 -2.41 7.79 5.39
CA LYS A 229 -2.37 8.58 6.63
C LYS A 229 -2.99 7.84 7.82
N ALA A 230 -4.02 7.02 7.61
CA ALA A 230 -4.61 6.16 8.64
C ALA A 230 -3.65 5.04 9.06
N LEU A 231 -2.93 4.43 8.12
CA LEU A 231 -1.95 3.37 8.40
C LEU A 231 -0.78 3.86 9.27
N GLY A 232 -0.23 5.04 8.97
CA GLY A 232 0.79 5.69 9.80
C GLY A 232 0.28 6.18 11.17
N LYS A 233 -1.03 6.13 11.40
CA LYS A 233 -1.72 6.51 12.64
C LYS A 233 -2.28 5.29 13.40
N ILE A 234 -1.80 4.08 13.14
CA ILE A 234 -2.15 2.89 13.94
C ILE A 234 -1.52 3.03 15.33
N VAL A 235 -2.19 3.82 16.18
CA VAL A 235 -1.93 4.00 17.61
C VAL A 235 -3.06 3.30 18.34
N VAL A 236 -3.04 1.97 18.28
CA VAL A 236 -3.89 1.09 19.13
C VAL A 236 -3.43 1.18 20.60
N GLU A 237 -2.32 1.89 20.88
CA GLU A 237 -1.66 1.97 22.18
C GLU A 237 -2.59 2.39 23.32
N GLU A 238 -3.55 3.29 23.09
CA GLU A 238 -4.54 3.68 24.11
C GLU A 238 -5.52 2.54 24.43
N ALA A 239 -6.18 1.97 23.41
CA ALA A 239 -7.10 0.84 23.57
C ALA A 239 -6.39 -0.40 24.14
N ARG A 240 -5.13 -0.61 23.75
CA ARG A 240 -4.24 -1.66 24.24
C ARG A 240 -3.83 -1.42 25.70
N ALA A 241 -3.43 -0.21 26.06
CA ALA A 241 -3.08 0.15 27.43
C ALA A 241 -4.30 0.02 28.36
N GLU A 242 -5.48 0.37 27.89
CA GLU A 242 -6.72 0.22 28.65
C GLU A 242 -7.14 -1.25 28.76
N ALA A 243 -7.03 -2.05 27.69
CA ALA A 243 -7.24 -3.50 27.75
C ALA A 243 -6.25 -4.20 28.71
N VAL A 244 -4.99 -3.75 28.79
CA VAL A 244 -4.00 -4.22 29.79
C VAL A 244 -4.47 -3.89 31.21
N ARG A 245 -4.93 -2.64 31.45
CA ARG A 245 -5.42 -2.20 32.77
C ARG A 245 -6.65 -2.99 33.20
N MET A 246 -7.62 -3.17 32.31
CA MET A 246 -8.81 -4.00 32.55
C MET A 246 -8.43 -5.46 32.82
N GLN A 247 -7.49 -6.05 32.06
CA GLN A 247 -7.02 -7.42 32.30
C GLN A 247 -6.34 -7.56 33.67
N PHE A 248 -5.55 -6.57 34.10
CA PHE A 248 -4.92 -6.57 35.41
C PHE A 248 -5.94 -6.39 36.54
N ALA A 249 -6.90 -5.47 36.40
CA ALA A 249 -7.98 -5.27 37.36
C ALA A 249 -8.83 -6.55 37.50
N LEU A 250 -9.15 -7.21 36.38
CA LEU A 250 -9.86 -8.50 36.36
C LEU A 250 -9.09 -9.60 37.09
N LEU A 251 -7.77 -9.69 36.87
CA LEU A 251 -6.90 -10.63 37.59
C LEU A 251 -6.89 -10.37 39.10
N GLN A 252 -6.88 -9.10 39.54
CA GLN A 252 -6.93 -8.78 40.97
C GLN A 252 -8.31 -9.11 41.57
N ALA A 253 -9.41 -8.72 40.92
CA ALA A 253 -10.76 -9.04 41.36
C ALA A 253 -10.99 -10.57 41.48
N CYS A 254 -10.46 -11.36 40.55
CA CYS A 254 -10.52 -12.82 40.64
C CYS A 254 -9.60 -13.44 41.72
N LYS A 255 -8.60 -12.70 42.23
CA LYS A 255 -7.73 -13.16 43.34
C LYS A 255 -8.31 -12.82 44.72
N THR A 256 -9.02 -11.70 44.84
CA THR A 256 -9.54 -11.21 46.12
C THR A 256 -10.93 -11.73 46.47
N SER A 257 -11.65 -12.33 45.53
CA SER A 257 -13.03 -12.81 45.74
C SER A 257 -13.11 -14.29 46.16
N PRO A 258 -13.57 -14.61 47.39
CA PRO A 258 -13.71 -15.98 47.86
C PRO A 258 -15.05 -16.60 47.41
N LYS A 259 -15.01 -17.36 46.31
CA LYS A 259 -15.98 -18.40 45.89
C LYS A 259 -17.47 -18.03 45.67
N THR A 260 -17.95 -16.84 46.00
CA THR A 260 -19.29 -16.34 45.61
C THR A 260 -19.15 -15.10 44.72
N LEU A 261 -19.84 -15.10 43.57
CA LEU A 261 -19.83 -13.96 42.65
C LEU A 261 -20.55 -12.77 43.29
N ASN A 262 -19.78 -11.82 43.81
CA ASN A 262 -20.15 -10.41 43.68
C ASN A 262 -19.59 -9.88 42.35
N ASP A 263 -20.32 -8.96 41.73
CA ASP A 263 -20.22 -8.66 40.30
C ASP A 263 -18.95 -7.95 39.75
N PRO A 264 -18.01 -7.35 40.53
CA PRO A 264 -16.91 -6.58 39.94
C PRO A 264 -16.04 -7.33 38.91
N ALA A 265 -15.85 -8.64 39.05
CA ALA A 265 -15.14 -9.44 38.04
C ALA A 265 -15.99 -9.70 36.77
N GLY A 266 -17.32 -9.71 36.89
CA GLY A 266 -18.25 -9.73 35.77
C GLY A 266 -18.28 -8.38 35.05
N GLU A 267 -18.46 -7.29 35.79
CA GLU A 267 -18.44 -5.91 35.29
C GLU A 267 -17.15 -5.58 34.52
N ILE A 268 -15.97 -5.84 35.09
CA ILE A 268 -14.69 -5.60 34.41
C ILE A 268 -14.54 -6.47 33.16
N PHE A 269 -15.02 -7.71 33.19
CA PHE A 269 -14.99 -8.62 32.05
C PHE A 269 -15.91 -8.14 30.91
N VAL A 270 -17.13 -7.70 31.23
CA VAL A 270 -18.07 -7.12 30.26
C VAL A 270 -17.54 -5.80 29.70
N ALA A 271 -16.91 -4.95 30.52
CA ALA A 271 -16.25 -3.73 30.05
C ALA A 271 -15.08 -4.05 29.09
N MET A 272 -14.27 -5.05 29.41
CA MET A 272 -13.16 -5.52 28.56
C MET A 272 -13.65 -6.14 27.25
N GLN A 273 -14.74 -6.92 27.26
CA GLN A 273 -15.40 -7.41 26.04
C GLN A 273 -15.98 -6.26 25.21
N THR A 274 -16.60 -5.26 25.84
CA THR A 274 -17.16 -4.08 25.17
C THR A 274 -16.08 -3.24 24.48
N LEU A 275 -14.94 -3.03 25.16
CA LEU A 275 -13.77 -2.38 24.57
C LEU A 275 -13.22 -3.18 23.38
N ALA A 276 -13.03 -4.49 23.56
CA ALA A 276 -12.51 -5.36 22.51
C ALA A 276 -13.43 -5.43 21.28
N HIS A 277 -14.76 -5.46 21.47
CA HIS A 277 -15.73 -5.45 20.39
C HIS A 277 -15.69 -4.13 19.60
N ARG A 278 -15.67 -2.97 20.29
CA ARG A 278 -15.53 -1.65 19.65
C ARG A 278 -14.24 -1.53 18.85
N GLU A 279 -13.12 -2.00 19.41
CA GLU A 279 -11.83 -1.92 18.74
C GLU A 279 -11.72 -2.93 17.58
N SER A 280 -12.35 -4.10 17.68
CA SER A 280 -12.52 -5.04 16.57
C SER A 280 -13.24 -4.37 15.39
N GLN A 281 -14.39 -3.73 15.65
CA GLN A 281 -15.14 -2.99 14.61
C GLN A 281 -14.31 -1.87 13.98
N ARG A 282 -13.54 -1.13 14.78
CA ARG A 282 -12.67 -0.04 14.28
C ARG A 282 -11.54 -0.57 13.39
N LEU A 283 -10.93 -1.69 13.75
CA LEU A 283 -9.88 -2.35 12.97
C LEU A 283 -10.44 -3.01 11.70
N GLU A 284 -11.65 -3.59 11.75
CA GLU A 284 -12.36 -4.10 10.56
C GLU A 284 -12.66 -2.97 9.56
N GLN A 285 -13.17 -1.83 10.03
CA GLN A 285 -13.40 -0.64 9.20
C GLN A 285 -12.09 -0.14 8.56
N LEU A 286 -11.01 -0.06 9.34
CA LEU A 286 -9.69 0.30 8.82
C LEU A 286 -9.19 -0.70 7.77
N MET A 287 -9.41 -2.01 7.97
CA MET A 287 -9.04 -3.04 7.00
C MET A 287 -9.85 -2.93 5.70
N ALA A 288 -11.13 -2.54 5.78
CA ALA A 288 -11.95 -2.23 4.61
C ALA A 288 -11.38 -1.00 3.85
N THR A 289 -11.09 0.09 4.55
CA THR A 289 -10.45 1.29 3.95
C THR A 289 -9.08 0.98 3.34
N CYS A 290 -8.27 0.12 3.94
CA CYS A 290 -7.00 -0.35 3.38
C CYS A 290 -7.20 -1.28 2.18
N THR A 291 -8.25 -2.10 2.15
CA THR A 291 -8.60 -2.93 0.99
C THR A 291 -9.06 -2.07 -0.18
N GLU A 292 -9.91 -1.07 0.09
CA GLU A 292 -10.27 -0.04 -0.88
C GLU A 292 -9.01 0.69 -1.38
N LYS A 293 -8.10 1.16 -0.51
CA LYS A 293 -6.82 1.78 -0.92
C LYS A 293 -6.05 0.93 -1.93
N TYR A 294 -6.00 -0.39 -1.75
CA TYR A 294 -5.35 -1.28 -2.71
C TYR A 294 -6.12 -1.39 -4.02
N GLN A 295 -7.46 -1.49 -3.97
CA GLN A 295 -8.31 -1.30 -5.16
C GLN A 295 -8.06 0.05 -5.84
N HIS A 296 -7.66 1.05 -5.07
CA HIS A 296 -7.41 2.40 -5.57
C HIS A 296 -6.04 2.62 -6.25
N LEU A 297 -5.13 1.65 -6.22
CA LEU A 297 -3.92 1.64 -7.06
C LEU A 297 -4.28 1.14 -8.48
N SER A 298 -5.04 1.94 -9.24
CA SER A 298 -5.78 1.54 -10.45
C SER A 298 -5.05 0.48 -11.28
N ILE A 299 -3.92 0.81 -11.90
CA ILE A 299 -3.19 -0.11 -12.79
C ILE A 299 -2.66 -1.35 -12.05
N ARG A 300 -2.06 -1.19 -10.86
CA ARG A 300 -1.49 -2.31 -10.09
C ARG A 300 -2.57 -3.31 -9.66
N TRP A 301 -3.73 -2.80 -9.28
CA TRP A 301 -4.88 -3.62 -8.88
C TRP A 301 -5.64 -4.19 -10.08
N GLU A 302 -5.87 -3.42 -11.13
CA GLU A 302 -6.47 -3.90 -12.38
C GLU A 302 -5.62 -5.02 -12.97
N LYS A 303 -4.28 -4.89 -12.94
CA LYS A 303 -3.37 -5.96 -13.37
C LYS A 303 -3.45 -7.19 -12.46
N MET A 304 -3.61 -7.03 -11.14
CA MET A 304 -3.94 -8.15 -10.25
C MET A 304 -5.25 -8.82 -10.66
N LEU A 305 -6.33 -8.05 -10.87
CA LEU A 305 -7.62 -8.59 -11.29
C LEU A 305 -7.54 -9.29 -12.64
N GLU A 306 -6.79 -8.76 -13.61
CA GLU A 306 -6.53 -9.37 -14.91
C GLU A 306 -5.85 -10.73 -14.75
N ILE A 307 -4.75 -10.79 -13.98
CA ILE A 307 -4.01 -12.02 -13.71
C ILE A 307 -4.92 -13.07 -13.05
N PHE A 308 -5.59 -12.71 -11.96
CA PHE A 308 -6.45 -13.64 -11.23
C PHE A 308 -7.77 -14.01 -11.94
N LYS A 309 -8.19 -13.26 -12.98
CA LYS A 309 -9.33 -13.63 -13.84
C LYS A 309 -8.93 -14.54 -15.00
N ASN A 310 -7.74 -14.33 -15.56
CA ASN A 310 -7.33 -14.97 -16.82
C ASN A 310 -6.47 -16.22 -16.59
N GLU A 311 -5.65 -16.27 -15.53
CA GLU A 311 -4.73 -17.38 -15.26
C GLU A 311 -5.29 -18.42 -14.27
N VAL A 312 -6.29 -18.04 -13.45
CA VAL A 312 -6.89 -18.99 -12.50
C VAL A 312 -7.95 -19.83 -13.19
N GLN A 313 -7.58 -21.07 -13.53
CA GLN A 313 -8.56 -22.07 -13.97
C GLN A 313 -9.56 -22.41 -12.85
N PRO A 314 -10.87 -22.48 -13.14
CA PRO A 314 -11.87 -22.92 -12.17
C PRO A 314 -11.59 -24.35 -11.71
N CYS A 315 -11.43 -24.52 -10.40
CA CYS A 315 -11.18 -25.81 -9.76
C CYS A 315 -12.42 -26.72 -9.91
N THR A 316 -12.39 -27.67 -10.85
CA THR A 316 -13.53 -28.53 -11.23
C THR A 316 -13.86 -29.62 -10.21
N GLN A 317 -12.91 -29.97 -9.34
CA GLN A 317 -13.08 -30.89 -8.22
C GLN A 317 -12.36 -30.32 -6.98
N PRO A 318 -12.88 -30.52 -5.75
CA PRO A 318 -12.17 -30.07 -4.55
C PRO A 318 -10.78 -30.73 -4.47
N PRO A 319 -9.71 -29.98 -4.17
CA PRO A 319 -8.36 -30.54 -4.08
C PRO A 319 -8.32 -31.62 -3.01
N ARG A 320 -7.61 -32.71 -3.34
CA ARG A 320 -7.43 -33.86 -2.46
C ARG A 320 -5.95 -34.09 -2.21
N GLN A 321 -5.65 -34.39 -0.96
CA GLN A 321 -4.40 -34.91 -0.50
C GLN A 321 -4.26 -36.36 -0.99
N ASN A 322 -3.09 -36.73 -1.50
CA ASN A 322 -2.89 -38.01 -2.18
C ASN A 322 -3.08 -39.20 -1.22
N ILE A 323 -3.95 -40.12 -1.61
CA ILE A 323 -4.16 -41.40 -0.92
C ILE A 323 -3.11 -42.39 -1.42
N PHE A 324 -2.29 -42.91 -0.53
CA PHE A 324 -1.31 -43.95 -0.84
C PHE A 324 -2.03 -45.30 -0.99
N PRO A 325 -2.02 -45.93 -2.18
CA PRO A 325 -2.72 -47.20 -2.42
C PRO A 325 -2.27 -48.32 -1.48
N GLU A 326 -1.02 -48.26 -0.99
CA GLU A 326 -0.42 -49.23 -0.07
C GLU A 326 -1.08 -49.23 1.32
N ILE A 327 -1.67 -48.09 1.72
CA ILE A 327 -2.30 -47.88 3.03
C ILE A 327 -3.83 -47.89 2.93
N CYS A 328 -4.39 -47.50 1.80
CA CYS A 328 -5.84 -47.57 1.55
C CYS A 328 -6.13 -48.05 0.11
N PRO A 329 -6.00 -49.36 -0.17
CA PRO A 329 -6.18 -49.90 -1.53
C PRO A 329 -7.60 -49.72 -2.06
N ASP A 330 -8.59 -49.92 -1.19
CA ASP A 330 -10.02 -49.97 -1.54
C ASP A 330 -10.76 -48.62 -1.30
N GLY A 331 -10.04 -47.60 -0.82
CA GLY A 331 -10.49 -46.21 -0.82
C GLY A 331 -11.69 -45.81 0.06
N CYS A 332 -12.24 -46.67 0.93
CA CYS A 332 -13.42 -46.29 1.72
C CYS A 332 -13.60 -46.94 3.11
N GLY A 333 -14.21 -46.16 4.02
CA GLY A 333 -15.06 -46.63 5.12
C GLY A 333 -14.44 -46.83 6.50
N ASP A 334 -13.22 -47.34 6.58
CA ASP A 334 -12.65 -47.86 7.85
C ASP A 334 -11.98 -46.78 8.73
N PRO A 335 -12.43 -46.57 9.98
CA PRO A 335 -11.80 -45.62 10.92
C PRO A 335 -10.36 -45.99 11.34
N GLU A 336 -9.98 -47.27 11.34
CA GLU A 336 -8.61 -47.69 11.69
C GLU A 336 -7.64 -47.32 10.56
N LYS A 337 -7.98 -47.67 9.31
CA LYS A 337 -7.21 -47.24 8.12
C LYS A 337 -7.13 -45.72 7.99
N GLN A 338 -8.13 -44.98 8.48
CA GLN A 338 -8.09 -43.52 8.54
C GLN A 338 -7.05 -43.00 9.55
N ALA A 339 -6.82 -43.69 10.67
CA ALA A 339 -5.78 -43.34 11.63
C ALA A 339 -4.38 -43.63 11.08
N ASP A 340 -4.19 -44.79 10.44
CA ASP A 340 -2.92 -45.17 9.79
C ASP A 340 -2.54 -44.17 8.71
N TYR A 341 -3.48 -43.82 7.83
CA TYR A 341 -3.26 -42.83 6.78
C TYR A 341 -2.97 -41.42 7.34
N LEU A 342 -3.57 -41.04 8.47
CA LEU A 342 -3.25 -39.77 9.14
C LEU A 342 -1.80 -39.73 9.65
N GLU A 343 -1.31 -40.81 10.24
CA GLU A 343 0.07 -40.89 10.73
C GLU A 343 1.08 -40.92 9.58
N VAL A 344 0.78 -41.64 8.49
CA VAL A 344 1.58 -41.54 7.25
C VAL A 344 1.59 -40.13 6.71
N LEU A 345 0.42 -39.45 6.67
CA LEU A 345 0.33 -38.08 6.19
C LEU A 345 1.15 -37.11 7.06
N TYR A 346 1.21 -37.31 8.38
CA TYR A 346 2.12 -36.59 9.28
C TYR A 346 3.60 -36.89 9.00
N GLY A 347 3.95 -38.15 8.73
CA GLY A 347 5.29 -38.56 8.33
C GLY A 347 5.73 -37.84 7.04
N VAL A 348 4.93 -37.93 5.97
CA VAL A 348 5.17 -37.24 4.70
C VAL A 348 5.26 -35.72 4.91
N ALA A 349 4.41 -35.13 5.74
CA ALA A 349 4.48 -33.70 6.08
C ALA A 349 5.79 -33.34 6.81
N SER A 350 6.31 -34.19 7.69
CA SER A 350 7.56 -33.93 8.42
C SER A 350 8.82 -34.01 7.54
N PHE A 351 8.79 -34.81 6.47
CA PHE A 351 9.86 -34.83 5.46
C PHE A 351 9.72 -33.71 4.42
N ALA A 352 8.49 -33.47 3.92
CA ALA A 352 8.25 -32.47 2.88
C ALA A 352 8.37 -31.01 3.39
N ALA A 353 8.02 -30.73 4.65
CA ALA A 353 7.96 -29.34 5.14
C ALA A 353 9.31 -28.61 5.12
N PRO A 354 10.46 -29.20 5.55
CA PRO A 354 11.77 -28.54 5.44
C PRO A 354 12.21 -28.28 4.01
N GLU A 355 11.99 -29.23 3.10
CA GLU A 355 12.36 -29.13 1.68
C GLU A 355 11.52 -28.04 0.98
N PHE A 356 10.21 -28.06 1.21
CA PHE A 356 9.30 -27.00 0.77
C PHE A 356 9.64 -25.62 1.38
N GLU A 357 10.08 -25.56 2.64
CA GLU A 357 10.52 -24.31 3.26
C GLU A 357 11.79 -23.74 2.60
N GLN A 358 12.74 -24.61 2.25
CA GLN A 358 13.96 -24.22 1.54
C GLN A 358 13.66 -23.71 0.12
N GLU A 359 12.77 -24.39 -0.61
CA GLU A 359 12.38 -23.99 -1.96
C GLU A 359 11.59 -22.67 -1.96
N MET A 360 10.60 -22.53 -1.07
CA MET A 360 9.88 -21.27 -0.86
C MET A 360 10.82 -20.13 -0.44
N SER A 361 11.81 -20.40 0.41
CA SER A 361 12.83 -19.41 0.78
C SER A 361 13.67 -18.96 -0.42
N THR A 362 14.00 -19.89 -1.32
CA THR A 362 14.76 -19.62 -2.55
C THR A 362 13.95 -18.75 -3.51
N LEU A 363 12.67 -19.06 -3.74
CA LEU A 363 11.75 -18.23 -4.52
C LEU A 363 11.61 -16.82 -3.95
N ILE A 364 11.50 -16.69 -2.63
CA ILE A 364 11.37 -15.39 -1.96
C ILE A 364 12.68 -14.59 -2.02
N GLN A 365 13.85 -15.22 -2.01
CA GLN A 365 15.12 -14.54 -2.28
C GLN A 365 15.19 -14.03 -3.72
N ARG A 366 14.86 -14.89 -4.71
CA ARG A 366 14.82 -14.55 -6.14
C ARG A 366 13.85 -13.38 -6.41
N PHE A 367 12.64 -13.44 -5.85
CA PHE A 367 11.64 -12.37 -5.96
C PHE A 367 12.06 -11.06 -5.30
N ASN A 368 12.70 -11.12 -4.13
CA ASN A 368 13.21 -9.92 -3.46
C ASN A 368 14.38 -9.26 -4.24
N ALA A 369 15.20 -10.05 -4.94
CA ALA A 369 16.28 -9.56 -5.78
C ALA A 369 15.80 -8.92 -7.10
N ALA A 370 14.73 -9.44 -7.71
CA ALA A 370 14.15 -8.93 -8.95
C ALA A 370 13.63 -7.48 -8.81
N SER A 371 13.95 -6.60 -9.76
CA SER A 371 13.40 -5.25 -9.88
C SER A 371 12.14 -5.24 -10.74
N THR A 372 12.15 -6.04 -11.81
CA THR A 372 11.09 -6.18 -12.81
C THR A 372 10.58 -7.61 -12.88
N PRO A 373 9.36 -7.82 -13.40
CA PRO A 373 8.85 -9.13 -13.81
C PRO A 373 9.79 -9.87 -14.78
N SER A 374 10.51 -9.14 -15.64
CA SER A 374 11.48 -9.70 -16.59
C SER A 374 12.62 -10.45 -15.92
N ASP A 375 13.09 -9.99 -14.76
CA ASP A 375 14.13 -10.67 -13.97
C ASP A 375 13.66 -12.04 -13.44
N LEU A 376 12.34 -12.26 -13.43
CA LEU A 376 11.70 -13.53 -13.09
C LEU A 376 11.34 -14.37 -14.33
N GLY A 377 11.61 -13.89 -15.54
CA GLY A 377 11.29 -14.56 -16.80
C GLY A 377 9.86 -14.29 -17.31
N LEU A 378 9.20 -13.24 -16.82
CA LEU A 378 7.87 -12.82 -17.29
C LEU A 378 7.99 -11.79 -18.42
N ASP A 379 7.01 -11.79 -19.33
CA ASP A 379 6.99 -10.87 -20.48
C ASP A 379 6.86 -9.39 -20.05
N PRO A 380 7.83 -8.50 -20.40
CA PRO A 380 7.77 -7.08 -20.07
C PRO A 380 6.63 -6.31 -20.77
N GLU A 381 6.09 -6.80 -21.88
CA GLU A 381 4.96 -6.14 -22.54
C GLU A 381 3.66 -6.41 -21.79
N ARG A 382 3.47 -7.65 -21.34
CA ARG A 382 2.37 -8.03 -20.47
C ARG A 382 2.51 -7.45 -19.05
N PHE A 383 3.73 -7.34 -18.53
CA PHE A 383 4.03 -6.95 -17.14
C PHE A 383 5.03 -5.77 -17.08
N PRO A 384 4.59 -4.54 -17.40
CA PRO A 384 5.49 -3.40 -17.66
C PRO A 384 5.95 -2.62 -16.41
N LEU A 385 5.38 -2.89 -15.24
CA LEU A 385 5.68 -2.15 -14.01
C LEU A 385 6.82 -2.82 -13.23
N ARG A 386 7.55 -2.04 -12.42
CA ARG A 386 8.42 -2.63 -11.38
C ARG A 386 7.58 -3.39 -10.35
N ILE A 387 8.15 -4.47 -9.83
CA ILE A 387 7.49 -5.34 -8.85
C ILE A 387 7.02 -4.51 -7.64
N SER A 388 7.91 -3.72 -7.04
CA SER A 388 7.62 -2.90 -5.85
C SER A 388 7.19 -1.48 -6.21
N SER A 389 6.21 -0.94 -5.46
CA SER A 389 5.88 0.49 -5.41
C SER A 389 6.58 1.24 -4.27
N ALA A 390 7.02 0.56 -3.21
CA ALA A 390 7.75 1.15 -2.08
C ALA A 390 8.48 0.07 -1.24
N ASN A 391 9.65 0.41 -0.71
CA ASN A 391 10.42 -0.47 0.17
C ASN A 391 9.65 -0.87 1.43
N MET A 392 9.45 -2.18 1.66
CA MET A 392 9.14 -2.68 3.01
C MET A 392 10.32 -2.39 3.96
N LYS A 393 10.13 -2.57 5.28
CA LYS A 393 11.22 -2.51 6.27
C LYS A 393 12.40 -3.41 5.82
N GLY A 394 13.56 -2.79 5.60
CA GLY A 394 14.76 -3.49 5.11
C GLY A 394 14.85 -3.70 3.59
N GLY A 395 14.06 -2.98 2.78
CA GLY A 395 14.16 -3.00 1.31
C GLY A 395 13.60 -4.26 0.64
N LYS A 396 12.84 -5.07 1.38
CA LYS A 396 12.18 -6.28 0.85
C LYS A 396 10.88 -5.91 0.12
N LYS A 397 10.41 -6.84 -0.72
CA LYS A 397 9.15 -6.85 -1.47
C LYS A 397 8.23 -8.00 -1.00
N ALA A 398 8.85 -9.06 -0.48
CA ALA A 398 8.18 -10.23 0.11
C ALA A 398 8.83 -10.62 1.45
N MET A 399 8.02 -10.95 2.44
CA MET A 399 8.42 -11.54 3.72
C MET A 399 7.80 -12.93 3.89
N PHE A 400 8.54 -13.84 4.53
CA PHE A 400 8.16 -15.23 4.74
C PHE A 400 8.03 -15.53 6.24
N SER A 401 7.01 -16.28 6.63
CA SER A 401 6.82 -16.72 8.04
C SER A 401 7.49 -18.04 8.40
N GLY A 402 8.18 -18.70 7.44
CA GLY A 402 8.53 -20.12 7.53
C GLY A 402 7.31 -21.04 7.31
N VAL A 403 7.56 -22.35 7.28
CA VAL A 403 6.52 -23.38 7.17
C VAL A 403 6.10 -23.85 8.56
N SER A 404 4.84 -24.24 8.69
CA SER A 404 4.29 -24.80 9.91
C SER A 404 3.44 -26.04 9.61
N ILE A 405 3.57 -27.07 10.44
CA ILE A 405 2.72 -28.25 10.40
C ILE A 405 1.62 -28.10 11.46
N LYS A 406 0.37 -28.32 11.06
CA LYS A 406 -0.78 -28.28 11.97
C LYS A 406 -0.70 -29.38 13.03
N THR A 407 -0.96 -29.04 14.29
CA THR A 407 -0.96 -30.01 15.40
C THR A 407 -2.10 -31.04 15.30
N ARG A 408 -1.86 -32.28 15.76
CA ARG A 408 -2.86 -33.37 15.75
C ARG A 408 -4.22 -32.94 16.31
N LYS A 409 -4.24 -32.24 17.45
CA LYS A 409 -5.46 -31.70 18.05
C LYS A 409 -6.20 -30.75 17.11
N ARG A 410 -5.48 -29.80 16.48
CA ARG A 410 -6.09 -28.81 15.58
C ARG A 410 -6.58 -29.46 14.28
N LEU A 411 -5.97 -30.57 13.87
CA LEU A 411 -6.44 -31.38 12.76
C LEU A 411 -7.74 -32.12 13.10
N GLN A 412 -7.79 -32.81 14.24
CA GLN A 412 -9.00 -33.47 14.74
C GLN A 412 -10.18 -32.49 14.87
N GLU A 413 -9.93 -31.30 15.44
CA GLU A 413 -10.91 -30.20 15.49
C GLU A 413 -11.39 -29.79 14.07
N LYS A 414 -10.53 -29.76 13.06
CA LYS A 414 -10.96 -29.43 11.69
C LYS A 414 -11.82 -30.54 11.11
N MET A 415 -11.41 -31.79 11.28
CA MET A 415 -12.13 -32.96 10.76
C MET A 415 -13.54 -33.07 11.35
N SER A 416 -13.70 -32.81 12.66
CA SER A 416 -15.00 -32.88 13.34
C SER A 416 -15.96 -31.73 12.99
N HIS A 417 -15.49 -30.65 12.35
CA HIS A 417 -16.33 -29.50 11.99
C HIS A 417 -16.47 -29.33 10.46
N ASP A 418 -15.35 -29.25 9.73
CA ASP A 418 -15.33 -28.94 8.29
C ASP A 418 -15.73 -30.14 7.40
N TYR A 419 -15.62 -31.38 7.91
CA TYR A 419 -15.75 -32.61 7.12
C TYR A 419 -16.66 -33.68 7.76
N VAL A 420 -17.44 -33.34 8.78
CA VAL A 420 -18.29 -34.29 9.52
C VAL A 420 -19.31 -35.04 8.65
N SER A 421 -19.70 -34.46 7.51
CA SER A 421 -20.63 -35.04 6.53
C SER A 421 -19.96 -35.81 5.40
N GLN A 422 -18.64 -36.02 5.44
CA GLN A 422 -17.89 -36.70 4.37
C GLN A 422 -17.55 -38.15 4.71
N VAL A 423 -17.50 -39.00 3.69
CA VAL A 423 -17.18 -40.43 3.82
C VAL A 423 -15.67 -40.61 4.07
N PRO A 424 -15.26 -41.48 5.02
CA PRO A 424 -13.84 -41.83 5.23
C PRO A 424 -13.14 -42.40 3.98
N PRO A 425 -11.84 -42.11 3.78
CA PRO A 425 -10.92 -41.43 4.71
C PRO A 425 -10.92 -39.90 4.54
N ILE A 426 -11.48 -39.18 5.51
CA ILE A 426 -11.61 -37.70 5.53
C ILE A 426 -10.25 -36.99 5.36
N ALA A 427 -9.19 -37.59 5.87
CA ALA A 427 -7.82 -37.07 5.80
C ALA A 427 -7.35 -36.78 4.36
N SER A 428 -7.87 -37.50 3.35
CA SER A 428 -7.62 -37.24 1.92
C SER A 428 -8.15 -35.88 1.43
N HIS A 429 -8.90 -35.14 2.25
CA HIS A 429 -9.40 -33.79 1.94
C HIS A 429 -8.75 -32.71 2.82
N VAL A 430 -7.78 -33.09 3.67
CA VAL A 430 -7.05 -32.18 4.57
C VAL A 430 -5.89 -31.54 3.79
N VAL A 431 -6.16 -30.36 3.24
CA VAL A 431 -5.22 -29.62 2.36
C VAL A 431 -4.44 -28.51 3.07
N ASP A 432 -4.58 -28.40 4.39
CA ASP A 432 -4.01 -27.34 5.24
C ASP A 432 -3.20 -27.90 6.43
N LEU A 433 -2.54 -29.04 6.20
CA LEU A 433 -1.62 -29.68 7.16
C LEU A 433 -0.25 -28.99 7.16
N VAL A 434 0.41 -28.92 6.01
CA VAL A 434 1.63 -28.13 5.78
C VAL A 434 1.18 -26.76 5.28
N ARG A 435 1.62 -25.68 5.94
CA ARG A 435 1.14 -24.32 5.64
C ARG A 435 2.15 -23.22 5.93
N CYS A 436 2.16 -22.19 5.08
CA CYS A 436 2.99 -20.99 5.27
C CYS A 436 2.26 -19.71 4.84
N GLN A 437 2.78 -18.55 5.25
CA GLN A 437 2.31 -17.24 4.81
C GLN A 437 3.44 -16.45 4.13
N VAL A 438 3.11 -15.83 3.00
CA VAL A 438 3.95 -14.83 2.32
C VAL A 438 3.25 -13.48 2.38
N VAL A 439 3.97 -12.46 2.81
CA VAL A 439 3.45 -11.09 2.97
C VAL A 439 4.14 -10.18 1.97
N LEU A 440 3.37 -9.55 1.09
CA LEU A 440 3.86 -8.68 0.02
C LEU A 440 3.57 -7.21 0.31
N ASP A 441 4.34 -6.30 -0.30
CA ASP A 441 4.15 -4.85 -0.21
C ASP A 441 2.85 -4.37 -0.87
N ASP A 442 2.58 -4.80 -2.12
CA ASP A 442 1.44 -4.34 -2.91
C ASP A 442 0.76 -5.43 -3.78
N PRO A 443 -0.44 -5.15 -4.35
CA PRO A 443 -1.25 -6.12 -5.10
C PRO A 443 -0.58 -6.62 -6.38
N TYR A 444 0.23 -5.79 -7.02
CA TYR A 444 0.94 -6.19 -8.23
C TYR A 444 2.08 -7.15 -7.87
N ALA A 445 2.88 -6.82 -6.85
CA ALA A 445 3.88 -7.74 -6.30
C ALA A 445 3.28 -9.10 -5.89
N LEU A 446 2.12 -9.08 -5.21
CA LEU A 446 1.36 -10.30 -4.88
C LEU A 446 1.01 -11.14 -6.12
N SER A 447 0.66 -10.49 -7.22
CA SER A 447 0.29 -11.16 -8.47
C SER A 447 1.50 -11.73 -9.21
N ILE A 448 2.61 -10.99 -9.24
CA ILE A 448 3.87 -11.48 -9.82
C ILE A 448 4.42 -12.65 -9.00
N PHE A 449 4.30 -12.62 -7.67
CA PHE A 449 4.67 -13.76 -6.82
C PHE A 449 3.73 -14.96 -7.02
N PHE A 450 2.43 -14.75 -7.23
CA PHE A 450 1.51 -15.82 -7.62
C PHE A 450 1.92 -16.49 -8.94
N LEU A 451 2.28 -15.73 -9.98
CA LEU A 451 2.78 -16.28 -11.25
C LEU A 451 4.09 -17.07 -11.07
N LEU A 452 4.98 -16.61 -10.19
CA LEU A 452 6.21 -17.34 -9.85
C LEU A 452 5.91 -18.68 -9.15
N LEU A 453 4.88 -18.75 -8.31
CA LEU A 453 4.42 -20.01 -7.72
C LEU A 453 3.80 -20.94 -8.76
N ASP A 454 3.00 -20.42 -9.69
CA ASP A 454 2.37 -21.20 -10.77
C ASP A 454 3.41 -21.79 -11.75
N GLN A 455 4.49 -21.06 -12.00
CA GLN A 455 5.64 -21.55 -12.77
C GLN A 455 6.47 -22.64 -12.03
N THR A 456 6.36 -22.74 -10.70
CA THR A 456 7.22 -23.63 -9.89
C THR A 456 6.46 -24.85 -9.37
N PHE A 457 5.18 -24.70 -9.02
CA PHE A 457 4.36 -25.72 -8.36
C PHE A 457 3.05 -25.95 -9.11
N THR A 458 2.55 -27.18 -9.08
CA THR A 458 1.21 -27.47 -9.59
C THR A 458 0.15 -26.89 -8.63
N ILE A 459 -0.51 -25.80 -9.03
CA ILE A 459 -1.60 -25.20 -8.26
C ILE A 459 -2.86 -26.06 -8.41
N GLN A 460 -3.29 -26.71 -7.33
CA GLN A 460 -4.55 -27.48 -7.31
C GLN A 460 -5.78 -26.60 -7.08
N ARG A 461 -5.62 -25.49 -6.33
CA ARG A 461 -6.73 -24.58 -6.01
C ARG A 461 -6.24 -23.18 -5.69
N VAL A 462 -7.00 -22.19 -6.14
CA VAL A 462 -6.93 -20.80 -5.70
C VAL A 462 -8.25 -20.42 -5.02
N LYS A 463 -8.18 -19.64 -3.94
CA LYS A 463 -9.29 -18.83 -3.40
C LYS A 463 -8.82 -17.39 -3.28
N ASN A 464 -9.47 -16.47 -3.97
CA ASN A 464 -9.09 -15.07 -3.95
C ASN A 464 -10.12 -14.26 -3.16
N PHE A 465 -9.88 -14.11 -1.85
CA PHE A 465 -10.79 -13.37 -0.97
C PHE A 465 -10.82 -11.85 -1.26
N PHE A 466 -9.92 -11.32 -2.09
CA PHE A 466 -10.03 -9.95 -2.62
C PHE A 466 -11.17 -9.78 -3.63
N ILE A 467 -11.63 -10.86 -4.27
CA ILE A 467 -12.63 -10.86 -5.35
C ILE A 467 -13.92 -11.61 -4.95
N GLU A 468 -13.87 -12.51 -3.94
CA GLU A 468 -15.05 -13.24 -3.45
C GLU A 468 -16.18 -12.33 -2.93
N ASP A 469 -17.42 -12.80 -3.15
CA ASP A 469 -18.69 -12.06 -3.06
C ASP A 469 -19.01 -11.45 -1.67
N ALA A 470 -19.70 -10.31 -1.69
CA ALA A 470 -20.02 -9.48 -0.52
C ALA A 470 -20.94 -10.18 0.51
N THR A 471 -21.59 -11.27 0.11
CA THR A 471 -22.40 -12.13 0.99
C THR A 471 -21.56 -12.86 2.05
N GLN A 472 -20.29 -13.15 1.78
CA GLN A 472 -19.36 -13.68 2.78
C GLN A 472 -18.62 -12.54 3.51
N LYS A 473 -19.17 -12.12 4.66
CA LYS A 473 -18.49 -11.22 5.63
C LYS A 473 -17.27 -11.89 6.31
N ARG A 474 -16.25 -12.25 5.52
CA ARG A 474 -14.91 -12.60 6.03
C ARG A 474 -14.13 -11.29 6.20
N ALA A 475 -13.77 -10.96 7.44
CA ALA A 475 -13.02 -9.75 7.77
C ALA A 475 -11.66 -9.67 7.05
N TYR A 476 -11.04 -10.80 6.73
CA TYR A 476 -9.66 -10.88 6.21
C TYR A 476 -9.61 -11.08 4.70
N LYS A 477 -8.81 -10.23 4.03
CA LYS A 477 -8.57 -10.28 2.57
C LYS A 477 -7.15 -10.80 2.28
N TYR A 478 -7.07 -11.86 1.47
CA TYR A 478 -5.85 -12.59 1.10
C TYR A 478 -6.13 -13.51 -0.09
N VAL A 479 -5.09 -14.07 -0.71
CA VAL A 479 -5.20 -15.22 -1.62
C VAL A 479 -4.75 -16.47 -0.87
N LEU A 480 -5.48 -17.57 -1.04
CA LEU A 480 -5.13 -18.88 -0.51
C LEU A 480 -4.90 -19.85 -1.66
N LEU A 481 -3.76 -20.50 -1.66
CA LEU A 481 -3.34 -21.47 -2.66
C LEU A 481 -3.20 -22.84 -2.02
N ASN A 482 -3.62 -23.89 -2.72
CA ASN A 482 -3.24 -25.26 -2.42
C ASN A 482 -2.29 -25.73 -3.52
N LEU A 483 -1.03 -25.94 -3.19
CA LEU A 483 0.04 -26.34 -4.09
C LEU A 483 0.33 -27.83 -3.90
N LEU A 484 0.46 -28.59 -4.99
CA LEU A 484 0.94 -29.97 -4.93
C LEU A 484 2.48 -29.97 -4.96
N TYR A 485 3.07 -30.44 -3.87
CA TYR A 485 4.51 -30.60 -3.67
C TYR A 485 4.93 -32.06 -3.90
N ASP A 486 5.94 -32.27 -4.75
CA ASP A 486 6.56 -33.56 -5.08
C ASP A 486 5.56 -34.70 -5.38
N ASN A 487 4.39 -34.37 -5.97
CA ASN A 487 3.27 -35.29 -6.18
C ASN A 487 2.86 -36.10 -4.92
N LYS A 488 3.11 -35.57 -3.71
CA LYS A 488 2.92 -36.27 -2.43
C LYS A 488 2.13 -35.45 -1.42
N MET A 489 2.35 -34.15 -1.33
CA MET A 489 1.78 -33.30 -0.26
C MET A 489 1.08 -32.08 -0.84
N VAL A 490 -0.08 -31.73 -0.31
CA VAL A 490 -0.79 -30.49 -0.61
C VAL A 490 -0.45 -29.45 0.45
N CYS A 491 0.29 -28.42 0.06
CA CYS A 491 0.74 -27.32 0.91
C CYS A 491 -0.21 -26.12 0.77
N GLU A 492 -0.66 -25.56 1.90
CA GLU A 492 -1.48 -24.33 1.94
C GLU A 492 -0.57 -23.08 2.00
N VAL A 493 -0.62 -22.23 0.98
CA VAL A 493 0.11 -20.96 0.94
C VAL A 493 -0.87 -19.79 1.01
N GLN A 494 -0.75 -18.97 2.06
CA GLN A 494 -1.49 -17.71 2.18
C GLN A 494 -0.65 -16.55 1.65
N LEU A 495 -1.06 -15.91 0.55
CA LEU A 495 -0.51 -14.64 0.09
C LEU A 495 -1.32 -13.48 0.67
N ALA A 496 -0.68 -12.58 1.40
CA ALA A 496 -1.33 -11.45 2.06
C ALA A 496 -0.59 -10.13 1.79
N LEU A 497 -1.29 -9.02 1.93
CA LEU A 497 -0.69 -7.68 1.83
C LEU A 497 -0.23 -7.19 3.21
N GLN A 498 0.86 -6.44 3.26
CA GLN A 498 1.51 -6.02 4.50
C GLN A 498 0.57 -5.24 5.41
N ASP A 499 -0.08 -4.19 4.90
CA ASP A 499 -1.01 -3.34 5.65
C ASP A 499 -2.12 -4.17 6.32
N LEU A 500 -2.72 -5.10 5.57
CA LEU A 500 -3.82 -5.93 6.03
C LEU A 500 -3.35 -6.99 7.03
N THR A 501 -2.11 -7.47 6.90
CA THR A 501 -1.49 -8.43 7.84
C THR A 501 -1.24 -7.77 9.19
N LEU A 502 -0.70 -6.55 9.22
CA LEU A 502 -0.48 -5.79 10.45
C LEU A 502 -1.79 -5.52 11.20
N ILE A 503 -2.84 -5.11 10.48
CA ILE A 503 -4.17 -4.90 11.08
C ILE A 503 -4.76 -6.22 11.59
N LYS A 504 -4.59 -7.32 10.84
CA LYS A 504 -5.04 -8.68 11.22
C LYS A 504 -4.37 -9.18 12.51
N GLU A 505 -3.09 -8.89 12.73
CA GLU A 505 -2.35 -9.30 13.93
C GLU A 505 -2.93 -8.65 15.19
N GLU A 506 -3.15 -7.33 15.20
CA GLU A 506 -3.78 -6.60 16.31
C GLU A 506 -5.25 -7.04 16.50
N LEU A 507 -6.02 -7.13 15.41
CA LEU A 507 -7.43 -7.56 15.41
C LEU A 507 -7.62 -8.97 16.01
N HIS A 508 -6.70 -9.90 15.74
CA HIS A 508 -6.73 -11.26 16.30
C HIS A 508 -6.57 -11.30 17.83
N MET A 509 -5.99 -10.26 18.45
CA MET A 509 -5.94 -10.16 19.92
C MET A 509 -7.30 -9.81 20.51
N PHE A 510 -8.03 -8.87 19.90
CA PHE A 510 -9.35 -8.43 20.38
C PHE A 510 -10.44 -9.49 20.16
N TYR A 511 -10.45 -10.18 19.01
CA TYR A 511 -11.34 -11.33 18.79
C TYR A 511 -11.18 -12.45 19.83
N GLN A 512 -9.98 -12.62 20.39
CA GLN A 512 -9.73 -13.62 21.43
C GLN A 512 -10.31 -13.26 22.80
N ILE A 513 -10.60 -11.98 23.04
CA ILE A 513 -11.29 -11.46 24.23
C ILE A 513 -12.79 -11.56 24.01
N GLU A 514 -13.29 -11.10 22.86
CA GLU A 514 -14.71 -11.17 22.50
C GLU A 514 -15.25 -12.61 22.59
N ARG A 515 -14.54 -13.58 22.00
CA ARG A 515 -14.92 -15.01 21.98
C ARG A 515 -14.61 -15.75 23.29
N ALA A 516 -14.20 -15.07 24.35
CA ALA A 516 -13.99 -15.71 25.64
C ALA A 516 -15.33 -15.87 26.37
N ASN A 517 -15.72 -17.11 26.71
CA ASN A 517 -17.00 -17.33 27.39
C ASN A 517 -16.96 -17.07 28.92
N GLN A 518 -15.77 -16.89 29.51
CA GLN A 518 -15.57 -16.69 30.95
C GLN A 518 -14.28 -15.90 31.24
N PRO A 519 -14.21 -15.09 32.32
CA PRO A 519 -13.03 -14.32 32.72
C PRO A 519 -11.71 -15.12 32.73
N LYS A 520 -11.77 -16.36 33.23
CA LYS A 520 -10.61 -17.27 33.33
C LYS A 520 -9.93 -17.56 31.99
N HIS A 521 -10.64 -17.45 30.86
CA HIS A 521 -10.09 -17.67 29.53
C HIS A 521 -9.31 -16.46 29.00
N VAL A 522 -9.66 -15.25 29.44
CA VAL A 522 -8.89 -14.02 29.14
C VAL A 522 -7.69 -13.92 30.07
N ILE A 523 -7.84 -14.22 31.37
CA ILE A 523 -6.75 -14.18 32.35
C ILE A 523 -5.60 -15.14 31.98
N LYS A 524 -5.91 -16.37 31.53
CA LYS A 524 -4.88 -17.37 31.19
C LYS A 524 -4.06 -17.02 29.95
N LYS A 525 -4.54 -16.12 29.11
CA LYS A 525 -3.80 -15.63 27.95
C LYS A 525 -3.09 -14.34 28.36
N PHE A 526 -1.76 -14.36 28.46
CA PHE A 526 -0.93 -13.16 28.57
C PHE A 526 -0.95 -12.37 27.24
N LEU A 527 -2.13 -11.89 26.84
CA LEU A 527 -2.44 -11.23 25.57
C LEU A 527 -1.59 -9.99 25.33
N PHE A 528 -1.24 -9.30 26.42
CA PHE A 528 -0.40 -8.13 26.39
C PHE A 528 0.81 -8.34 27.30
N LYS A 529 1.83 -9.04 26.81
CA LYS A 529 3.15 -8.93 27.44
C LYS A 529 3.54 -7.44 27.46
N PRO A 530 3.86 -6.83 28.61
CA PRO A 530 4.75 -5.68 28.60
C PRO A 530 6.02 -6.13 27.88
N HIS A 531 6.61 -5.29 27.02
CA HIS A 531 7.93 -5.60 26.48
C HIS A 531 8.88 -5.88 27.65
N THR A 532 9.51 -7.04 27.61
CA THR A 532 10.20 -7.62 28.76
C THR A 532 11.32 -6.71 29.25
N GLU A 533 11.43 -6.58 30.58
CA GLU A 533 12.59 -6.02 31.25
C GLU A 533 12.94 -4.57 30.90
N LYS A 534 12.00 -3.66 31.18
CA LYS A 534 12.35 -2.38 31.81
C LYS A 534 11.18 -1.85 32.63
N VAL A 535 11.20 -2.16 33.93
CA VAL A 535 10.56 -1.29 34.93
C VAL A 535 11.54 -0.16 35.22
N PRO A 536 11.29 1.04 34.68
CA PRO A 536 11.54 2.22 35.48
C PRO A 536 10.35 3.19 35.51
N THR A 537 10.17 3.83 36.66
CA THR A 537 9.48 5.12 36.83
C THR A 537 7.95 5.22 36.74
N VAL A 538 7.19 4.13 36.91
CA VAL A 538 5.76 4.24 37.31
C VAL A 538 5.59 4.12 38.84
N GLN A 539 6.25 3.15 39.49
CA GLN A 539 6.27 3.07 40.97
C GLN A 539 6.80 4.35 41.64
N LYS A 540 7.80 5.03 41.03
CA LYS A 540 8.32 6.32 41.54
C LYS A 540 7.37 7.52 41.37
N LYS A 541 6.34 7.44 40.50
CA LYS A 541 5.31 8.49 40.39
C LYS A 541 4.11 8.24 41.30
N LEU A 542 3.77 6.99 41.57
CA LEU A 542 2.77 6.64 42.59
C LEU A 542 3.26 6.92 44.02
N SER A 543 4.54 6.69 44.32
CA SER A 543 5.12 7.06 45.63
C SER A 543 5.30 8.58 45.81
N ALA A 544 5.30 9.37 44.73
CA ALA A 544 5.38 10.83 44.80
C ALA A 544 4.01 11.49 45.08
N ALA A 545 2.92 10.84 44.65
CA ALA A 545 1.54 11.28 44.95
C ALA A 545 1.07 10.93 46.37
N GLN A 546 1.85 10.15 47.14
CA GLN A 546 1.53 9.74 48.52
C GLN A 546 2.19 10.60 49.60
N ASN A 547 2.94 11.66 49.24
CA ASN A 547 3.64 12.54 50.19
C ASN A 547 3.15 14.00 50.16
N THR A 548 2.03 14.27 49.50
CA THR A 548 1.32 15.57 49.53
C THR A 548 -0.09 15.41 50.09
N ASP A 549 -0.21 14.80 51.27
CA ASP A 549 -1.32 15.07 52.19
C ASP A 549 -0.90 14.75 53.64
N ARG A 550 -0.17 15.68 54.23
CA ARG A 550 0.08 15.75 55.68
C ARG A 550 -0.38 17.09 56.25
N THR A 551 -1.60 17.46 55.93
CA THR A 551 -2.39 18.42 56.72
C THR A 551 -3.87 18.14 56.53
N ILE A 552 -4.57 17.89 57.63
CA ILE A 552 -5.99 18.27 57.83
C ILE A 552 -6.97 17.41 56.97
N ASN A 553 -7.77 16.51 57.53
CA ASN A 553 -8.49 16.61 58.80
C ASN A 553 -8.82 15.25 59.45
N GLY A 554 -9.20 15.30 60.72
CA GLY A 554 -9.77 14.15 61.44
C GLY A 554 -11.22 13.84 61.05
N VAL A 555 -11.78 12.85 61.75
CA VAL A 555 -13.13 12.26 61.60
C VAL A 555 -13.24 11.24 60.46
N THR A 556 -13.18 9.99 60.91
CA THR A 556 -13.28 8.72 60.16
C THR A 556 -14.59 8.53 59.38
N LYS A 557 -14.46 7.92 58.20
CA LYS A 557 -15.35 6.85 57.74
C LYS A 557 -14.55 5.80 56.97
#